data_AF-A0A955UJ45-F1
#
_entry.id   AF-A0A955UJ45-F1
#
_cell.length_a   1.000
_cell.length_b   1.000
_cell.length_c   1.000
_cell.angle_alpha   90.00
_cell.angle_beta   90.00
_cell.angle_gamma   90.00
#
_symmetry.space_group_name_H-M   'P 1'
#
loop_
_entity.id
_entity.type
_entity.pdbx_description
1 polymer ?
#
loop_
_entity_poly.entity_id
_entity_poly.type
_entity_poly.pdbx_seq_one_letter_code
_entity_poly.pdbx_strand_id
1 'polypeptide(L)'
;MRQQTARLWLEIACGTTAAVGVGMALLALPGAMGATDWLSALVFGEPGAGAATPLVRLLAAISGGVLTGWAVTLRVVVRRLHDRDPALVRAILLPGLLVWFLVDSAGSLISGGGINVIGNLGFLILFGVPLVAEEQREGDL
;
A
#
# COMPACT_ATOMS: atom_id res chain seq x y z
N MET A 1 -10.27 22.24 10.73
CA MET A 1 -9.85 22.30 9.32
C MET A 1 -8.64 21.41 9.03
N ARG A 2 -7.42 21.63 9.56
CA ARG A 2 -6.24 20.80 9.21
C ARG A 2 -6.29 19.33 9.66
N GLN A 3 -6.81 19.00 10.86
CA GLN A 3 -7.01 17.59 11.27
C GLN A 3 -8.01 16.85 10.39
N GLN A 4 -9.07 17.52 9.94
CA GLN A 4 -10.02 16.96 8.98
C GLN A 4 -9.36 16.69 7.62
N THR A 5 -8.43 17.56 7.19
CA THR A 5 -7.62 17.35 5.99
C THR A 5 -6.70 16.13 6.13
N ALA A 6 -5.99 15.99 7.25
CA ALA A 6 -5.11 14.84 7.51
C ALA A 6 -5.89 13.52 7.53
N ARG A 7 -7.02 13.49 8.24
CA ARG A 7 -7.92 12.34 8.25
C ARG A 7 -8.43 11.98 6.86
N LEU A 8 -8.93 12.96 6.10
CA LEU A 8 -9.41 12.74 4.73
C LEU A 8 -8.30 12.16 3.86
N TRP A 9 -7.07 12.67 4.00
CA TRP A 9 -5.91 12.17 3.28
C TRP A 9 -5.62 10.72 3.61
N LEU A 10 -5.63 10.34 4.89
CA LEU A 10 -5.47 8.96 5.33
C LEU A 10 -6.61 8.06 4.84
N GLU A 11 -7.85 8.56 4.77
CA GLU A 11 -8.96 7.81 4.17
C GLU A 11 -8.77 7.60 2.67
N ILE A 12 -8.25 8.59 1.94
CA ILE A 12 -7.86 8.47 0.53
C ILE A 12 -6.73 7.44 0.39
N ALA A 13 -5.72 7.50 1.26
CA ALA A 13 -4.61 6.53 1.28
C ALA A 13 -5.12 5.09 1.45
N CYS A 14 -6.04 4.88 2.39
CA CYS A 14 -6.70 3.60 2.58
C CYS A 14 -7.51 3.18 1.34
N GLY A 15 -8.26 4.12 0.73
CA GLY A 15 -9.03 3.86 -0.48
C GLY A 15 -8.16 3.43 -1.67
N THR A 16 -7.07 4.15 -1.91
CA THR A 16 -6.08 3.83 -2.95
C THR A 16 -5.47 2.46 -2.71
N THR A 17 -5.08 2.15 -1.48
CA THR A 17 -4.50 0.84 -1.12
C THR A 17 -5.49 -0.29 -1.33
N ALA A 18 -6.76 -0.11 -0.94
CA ALA A 18 -7.81 -1.09 -1.19
C ALA A 18 -8.03 -1.30 -2.69
N ALA A 19 -8.05 -0.23 -3.49
CA ALA A 19 -8.20 -0.33 -4.94
C ALA A 19 -7.05 -1.09 -5.60
N VAL A 20 -5.81 -0.84 -5.19
CA VAL A 20 -4.64 -1.60 -5.66
C VAL A 20 -4.72 -3.06 -5.23
N GLY A 21 -5.10 -3.34 -3.98
CA GLY A 21 -5.30 -4.71 -3.50
C GLY A 21 -6.36 -5.47 -4.30
N VAL A 22 -7.51 -4.85 -4.56
CA VAL A 22 -8.54 -5.44 -5.43
C VAL A 22 -8.01 -5.65 -6.84
N GLY A 23 -7.29 -4.69 -7.41
CA GLY A 23 -6.65 -4.82 -8.73
C GLY A 23 -5.70 -6.01 -8.80
N MET A 24 -4.83 -6.19 -7.80
CA MET A 24 -3.94 -7.35 -7.72
C MET A 24 -4.71 -8.67 -7.60
N ALA A 25 -5.78 -8.71 -6.81
CA ALA A 25 -6.60 -9.91 -6.68
C ALA A 25 -7.27 -10.30 -8.01
N LEU A 26 -7.69 -9.31 -8.81
CA LEU A 26 -8.30 -9.54 -10.13
C LEU A 26 -7.30 -10.12 -11.15
N LEU A 27 -5.99 -9.98 -10.96
CA LEU A 27 -4.98 -10.62 -11.82
C LEU A 27 -5.03 -12.17 -11.78
N ALA A 28 -5.69 -12.74 -10.77
CA ALA A 28 -5.94 -14.17 -10.70
C ALA A 28 -6.98 -14.66 -11.72
N LEU A 29 -7.77 -13.77 -12.33
CA LEU A 29 -8.82 -14.12 -13.29
C LEU A 29 -8.25 -14.57 -14.63
N PRO A 30 -8.80 -15.62 -15.28
CA PRO A 30 -8.34 -16.13 -16.59
C PRO A 30 -8.18 -15.05 -17.67
N GLY A 31 -9.06 -14.06 -17.69
CA GLY A 31 -9.02 -12.95 -18.65
C GLY A 31 -8.00 -11.85 -18.37
N ALA A 32 -7.23 -11.93 -17.29
CA ALA A 32 -6.31 -10.86 -16.88
C ALA A 32 -4.94 -10.89 -17.58
N MET A 33 -4.73 -11.77 -18.56
CA MET A 33 -3.43 -11.98 -19.22
C MET A 33 -2.80 -10.67 -19.74
N GLY A 34 -3.57 -9.82 -20.41
CA GLY A 34 -3.05 -8.54 -20.90
C GLY A 34 -2.58 -7.60 -19.78
N ALA A 35 -3.24 -7.62 -18.62
CA ALA A 35 -2.87 -6.82 -17.46
C ALA A 35 -1.62 -7.38 -16.77
N THR A 36 -1.49 -8.71 -16.66
CA THR A 36 -0.30 -9.36 -16.11
C THR A 36 0.93 -9.14 -16.99
N ASP A 37 0.75 -9.17 -18.32
CA ASP A 37 1.83 -8.92 -19.27
C ASP A 37 2.29 -7.47 -19.24
N TRP A 38 1.35 -6.53 -19.21
CA TRP A 38 1.64 -5.11 -19.04
C TRP A 38 2.39 -4.83 -17.72
N LEU A 39 1.91 -5.41 -16.61
CA LEU A 39 2.55 -5.23 -15.31
C LEU A 39 3.97 -5.81 -15.29
N SER A 40 4.17 -6.97 -15.91
CA SER A 40 5.50 -7.58 -16.00
C SER A 40 6.44 -6.78 -16.87
N ALA A 41 5.94 -6.20 -17.98
CA ALA A 41 6.72 -5.28 -18.79
C ALA A 41 7.14 -4.03 -17.99
N LEU A 42 6.25 -3.50 -17.17
CA LEU A 42 6.56 -2.37 -16.31
C LEU A 42 7.60 -2.74 -15.24
N VAL A 43 7.44 -3.92 -14.61
CA VAL A 43 8.25 -4.34 -13.46
C VAL A 43 9.63 -4.85 -13.85
N PHE A 44 9.70 -5.65 -14.91
CA PHE A 44 10.89 -6.39 -15.32
C PHE A 44 11.45 -5.93 -16.68
N GLY A 45 10.78 -4.99 -17.37
CA GLY A 45 11.17 -4.53 -18.70
C GLY A 45 10.74 -5.46 -19.84
N GLU A 46 10.10 -6.59 -19.54
CA GLU A 46 9.74 -7.62 -20.51
C GLU A 46 8.28 -8.10 -20.29
N PRO A 47 7.40 -8.02 -21.30
CA PRO A 47 6.05 -8.56 -21.19
C PRO A 47 6.07 -10.06 -20.91
N GLY A 48 5.20 -10.51 -19.99
CA GLY A 48 5.07 -11.93 -19.66
C GLY A 48 6.21 -12.52 -18.83
N ALA A 49 7.18 -11.72 -18.36
CA ALA A 49 8.22 -12.16 -17.44
C ALA A 49 7.60 -12.73 -16.14
N GLY A 50 7.44 -14.05 -16.07
CA GLY A 50 6.88 -14.78 -14.92
C GLY A 50 5.36 -14.65 -14.69
N ALA A 51 4.67 -13.76 -15.41
CA ALA A 51 3.31 -13.29 -15.12
C ALA A 51 2.18 -14.36 -15.14
N ALA A 52 2.38 -15.46 -15.86
CA ALA A 52 1.30 -16.36 -16.27
C ALA A 52 1.32 -17.75 -15.59
N THR A 53 2.13 -17.96 -14.56
CA THR A 53 2.12 -19.25 -13.83
C THR A 53 0.95 -19.33 -12.84
N PRO A 54 0.38 -20.51 -12.56
CA PRO A 54 -0.64 -20.68 -11.53
C PRO A 54 -0.19 -20.17 -10.15
N LEU A 55 1.09 -20.34 -9.81
CA LEU A 55 1.66 -19.86 -8.55
C LEU A 55 1.65 -18.34 -8.46
N VAL A 56 2.08 -17.63 -9.50
CA VAL A 56 2.09 -16.15 -9.52
C VAL A 56 0.66 -15.60 -9.40
N ARG A 57 -0.31 -16.25 -10.05
CA ARG A 57 -1.73 -15.87 -9.96
C ARG A 57 -2.30 -16.08 -8.56
N LEU A 58 -1.92 -17.18 -7.90
CA LEU A 58 -2.27 -17.43 -6.50
C LEU A 58 -1.63 -16.39 -5.57
N LEU A 59 -0.35 -16.08 -5.74
CA LEU A 59 0.34 -15.06 -4.95
C LEU A 59 -0.27 -13.67 -5.17
N ALA A 60 -0.66 -13.31 -6.40
CA ALA A 60 -1.37 -12.07 -6.68
C ALA A 60 -2.74 -12.02 -5.98
N ALA A 61 -3.50 -13.12 -5.98
CA ALA A 61 -4.76 -13.23 -5.23
C ALA A 61 -4.57 -13.00 -3.73
N ILE A 62 -3.56 -13.66 -3.14
CA ILE A 62 -3.22 -13.55 -1.72
C ILE A 62 -2.78 -12.12 -1.40
N SER A 63 -1.83 -11.56 -2.14
CA SER A 63 -1.35 -10.19 -1.95
C SER A 63 -2.47 -9.17 -2.06
N GLY A 64 -3.36 -9.34 -3.04
CA GLY A 64 -4.52 -8.48 -3.21
C GLY A 64 -5.51 -8.56 -2.05
N GLY A 65 -5.79 -9.78 -1.55
CA GLY A 65 -6.63 -9.99 -0.37
C GLY A 65 -6.03 -9.37 0.90
N VAL A 66 -4.72 -9.55 1.11
CA VAL A 66 -3.98 -8.98 2.25
C VAL A 66 -3.98 -7.45 2.19
N LEU A 67 -3.65 -6.84 1.04
CA LEU A 67 -3.66 -5.38 0.88
C LEU A 67 -5.05 -4.79 1.10
N THR A 68 -6.08 -5.42 0.54
CA THR A 68 -7.47 -4.96 0.69
C THR A 68 -7.92 -5.05 2.15
N GLY A 69 -7.66 -6.18 2.81
CA GLY A 69 -7.99 -6.37 4.24
C GLY A 69 -7.20 -5.42 5.15
N TRP A 70 -5.92 -5.19 4.86
CA TRP A 70 -5.08 -4.23 5.56
C TRP A 70 -5.63 -2.82 5.41
N ALA A 71 -5.95 -2.39 4.20
CA ALA A 71 -6.53 -1.07 3.94
C ALA A 71 -7.86 -0.83 4.67
N VAL A 72 -8.73 -1.85 4.72
CA VAL A 72 -9.99 -1.77 5.50
C VAL A 72 -9.70 -1.64 6.99
N THR A 73 -8.77 -2.45 7.51
CA THR A 73 -8.34 -2.37 8.92
C THR A 73 -7.80 -0.99 9.27
N LEU A 74 -6.88 -0.45 8.46
CA LEU A 74 -6.33 0.90 8.63
C LEU A 74 -7.44 1.96 8.61
N ARG A 75 -8.38 1.84 7.66
CA ARG A 75 -9.49 2.79 7.55
C ARG A 75 -10.38 2.79 8.79
N VAL A 76 -10.63 1.62 9.39
CA VAL A 76 -11.37 1.52 10.65
C VAL A 76 -10.62 2.22 11.78
N VAL A 77 -9.31 1.98 11.92
CA VAL A 77 -8.46 2.67 12.91
C VAL A 77 -8.54 4.18 12.73
N VAL A 78 -8.28 4.68 11.53
CA VAL A 78 -8.34 6.12 11.19
C VAL A 78 -9.72 6.69 11.54
N ARG A 79 -10.81 6.07 11.11
CA ARG A 79 -12.17 6.59 11.35
C ARG A 79 -12.58 6.60 12.81
N ARG A 80 -12.08 5.67 13.61
CA ARG A 80 -12.51 5.50 15.01
C ARG A 80 -11.64 6.29 15.98
N LEU A 81 -10.34 6.42 15.69
CA LEU A 81 -9.37 6.96 16.63
C LEU A 81 -8.83 8.32 16.23
N HIS A 82 -8.75 8.68 14.94
CA HIS A 82 -8.03 9.88 14.50
C HIS A 82 -8.60 11.19 15.05
N ASP A 83 -9.93 11.31 15.18
CA ASP A 83 -10.54 12.52 15.76
C ASP A 83 -10.28 12.66 17.27
N ARG A 84 -9.96 11.54 17.94
CA ARG A 84 -9.77 11.47 19.40
C ARG A 84 -8.30 11.53 19.80
N ASP A 85 -7.47 10.78 19.10
CA ASP A 85 -6.08 10.55 19.44
C ASP A 85 -5.27 10.27 18.15
N PRO A 86 -4.87 11.33 17.42
CA PRO A 86 -4.05 11.21 16.21
C PRO A 86 -2.66 10.63 16.50
N ALA A 87 -2.08 10.91 17.67
CA ALA A 87 -0.80 10.37 18.08
C ALA A 87 -0.82 8.84 18.22
N LEU A 88 -1.89 8.28 18.80
CA LEU A 88 -2.11 6.85 18.86
C LEU A 88 -2.28 6.25 17.46
N VAL A 89 -3.03 6.90 16.56
CA VAL A 89 -3.14 6.44 15.17
C VAL A 89 -1.76 6.34 14.52
N ARG A 90 -0.91 7.37 14.68
CA ARG A 90 0.48 7.35 14.20
C ARG A 90 1.28 6.22 14.83
N ALA A 91 1.24 6.07 16.15
CA ALA A 91 1.98 5.03 16.86
C ALA A 91 1.59 3.61 16.41
N ILE A 92 0.34 3.40 15.99
CA ILE A 92 -0.13 2.12 15.44
C ILE A 92 0.30 1.96 13.97
N LEU A 93 0.08 2.97 13.13
CA LEU A 93 0.21 2.84 11.67
C LEU A 93 1.66 2.94 11.19
N LEU A 94 2.44 3.89 11.72
CA LEU A 94 3.74 4.24 11.17
C LEU A 94 4.76 3.08 11.26
N PRO A 95 4.91 2.36 12.39
CA PRO A 95 5.84 1.23 12.44
C PRO A 95 5.49 0.12 11.44
N GLY A 96 4.20 -0.21 11.31
CA GLY A 96 3.73 -1.21 10.35
C GLY A 96 4.00 -0.80 8.90
N LEU A 97 3.76 0.48 8.57
CA LEU A 97 4.05 1.04 7.25
C LEU A 97 5.56 0.97 6.92
N LEU A 98 6.42 1.32 7.89
CA LEU A 98 7.88 1.26 7.70
C LEU A 98 8.37 -0.16 7.50
N VAL A 99 7.90 -1.12 8.32
CA VAL A 99 8.26 -2.53 8.17
C VAL A 99 7.78 -3.07 6.83
N TRP A 100 6.54 -2.79 6.43
CA TRP A 100 6.02 -3.17 5.12
C TRP A 100 6.88 -2.62 3.98
N PHE A 101 7.17 -1.31 4.00
CA PHE A 101 8.00 -0.67 2.98
C PHE A 101 9.37 -1.32 2.87
N LEU A 102 10.05 -1.57 4.00
CA LEU A 102 11.39 -2.16 4.01
C LEU A 102 11.38 -3.60 3.50
N VAL A 103 10.46 -4.44 3.99
CA VAL A 103 10.39 -5.86 3.62
C VAL A 103 10.00 -6.02 2.15
N ASP A 104 8.96 -5.31 1.70
CA ASP A 104 8.46 -5.41 0.31
C ASP A 104 9.48 -4.85 -0.70
N SER A 105 10.11 -3.72 -0.36
CA SER A 105 11.14 -3.13 -1.22
C SER A 105 12.40 -3.99 -1.29
N ALA A 106 12.84 -4.59 -0.18
CA ALA A 106 13.97 -5.52 -0.19
C ALA A 106 13.66 -6.75 -1.06
N GLY A 107 12.46 -7.34 -0.92
CA GLY A 107 12.00 -8.43 -1.78
C GLY A 107 11.95 -8.04 -3.26
N SER A 108 11.48 -6.83 -3.57
CA SER A 108 11.44 -6.29 -4.93
C SER A 108 12.82 -6.15 -5.57
N LEU A 109 13.81 -5.66 -4.82
CA LEU A 109 15.19 -5.56 -5.31
C LEU A 109 15.82 -6.94 -5.53
N ILE A 110 15.64 -7.87 -4.59
CA ILE A 110 16.18 -9.24 -4.68
C ILE A 110 15.58 -9.99 -5.88
N SER A 111 14.30 -9.75 -6.18
CA SER A 111 13.60 -10.39 -7.30
C SER A 111 13.81 -9.69 -8.66
N GLY A 112 14.58 -8.59 -8.70
CA GLY A 112 14.84 -7.82 -9.93
C GLY A 112 13.72 -6.83 -10.32
N GLY A 113 12.63 -6.76 -9.56
CA GLY A 113 11.50 -5.84 -9.78
C GLY A 113 11.71 -4.45 -9.17
N GLY A 114 12.88 -3.85 -9.36
CA GLY A 114 13.30 -2.63 -8.66
C GLY A 114 12.36 -1.43 -8.83
N ILE A 115 11.60 -1.34 -9.92
CA ILE A 115 10.61 -0.28 -10.12
C ILE A 115 9.52 -0.29 -9.02
N ASN A 116 9.23 -1.45 -8.43
CA ASN A 116 8.21 -1.57 -7.39
C ASN A 116 8.58 -0.75 -6.14
N VAL A 117 9.87 -0.55 -5.88
CA VAL A 117 10.36 0.31 -4.78
C VAL A 117 9.87 1.75 -4.95
N ILE A 118 9.76 2.24 -6.19
CA ILE A 118 9.22 3.58 -6.47
C ILE A 118 7.73 3.65 -6.13
N GLY A 119 6.97 2.60 -6.49
CA GLY A 119 5.56 2.47 -6.09
C GLY A 119 5.39 2.44 -4.57
N ASN A 120 6.22 1.66 -3.89
CA ASN A 120 6.25 1.56 -2.43
C ASN A 120 6.58 2.90 -1.77
N LEU A 121 7.53 3.66 -2.32
CA LEU A 121 7.84 5.00 -1.85
C LEU A 121 6.64 5.93 -1.99
N GLY A 122 5.86 5.79 -3.07
CA GLY A 122 4.58 6.48 -3.23
C GLY A 122 3.60 6.20 -2.08
N PHE A 123 3.43 4.94 -1.70
CA PHE A 123 2.59 4.56 -0.54
C PHE A 123 3.16 5.06 0.79
N LEU A 124 4.48 4.98 0.97
CA LEU A 124 5.16 5.49 2.16
C LEU A 124 4.90 6.99 2.33
N ILE A 125 4.98 7.77 1.26
CA ILE A 125 4.67 9.21 1.28
C ILE A 125 3.18 9.42 1.54
N LEU A 126 2.32 8.69 0.83
CA LEU A 126 0.87 8.83 0.89
C LEU A 126 0.31 8.65 2.31
N PHE A 127 0.85 7.70 3.08
CA PHE A 127 0.50 7.52 4.49
C PHE A 127 1.42 8.32 5.43
N GLY A 128 2.72 8.34 5.19
CA GLY A 128 3.71 8.87 6.12
C GLY A 128 3.62 10.39 6.32
N VAL A 129 3.33 11.14 5.25
CA VAL A 129 3.21 12.61 5.33
C VAL A 129 2.13 13.06 6.34
N PRO A 130 0.85 12.64 6.21
CA PRO A 130 -0.15 13.05 7.18
C PRO A 130 0.14 12.53 8.60
N LEU A 131 0.77 11.36 8.75
CA LEU A 131 1.12 10.82 10.07
C LEU A 131 2.23 11.62 10.76
N VAL A 132 3.30 12.01 10.06
CA VAL A 132 4.45 12.72 10.67
C VAL A 132 4.17 14.21 10.86
N ALA A 133 3.42 14.83 9.95
CA ALA A 133 3.05 16.25 10.05
C ALA A 133 2.22 16.57 11.31
N GLU A 134 1.59 15.57 11.94
CA GLU A 134 0.86 15.72 13.19
C GLU A 134 1.76 15.70 14.43
N GLU A 135 2.85 14.92 14.45
CA GLU A 135 3.78 14.83 15.60
C GLU A 135 4.51 16.14 15.87
N GLN A 136 4.94 16.84 14.82
CA GLN A 136 5.68 18.10 14.96
C GLN A 136 4.88 19.16 15.74
N ARG A 137 3.56 19.01 15.85
CA ARG A 137 2.70 19.91 16.62
C ARG A 137 2.58 19.57 18.10
N GLU A 138 2.71 18.32 18.50
CA GLU A 138 2.72 17.96 19.93
C GLU A 138 4.01 18.45 20.61
N GLY A 139 5.11 18.58 19.86
CA GLY A 139 6.36 19.15 20.36
C GLY A 139 6.41 20.69 20.40
N ASP A 140 5.47 21.38 19.74
CA ASP A 140 5.40 22.84 19.65
C ASP A 140 4.45 23.50 20.67
N LEU A 141 3.74 22.70 21.48
CA LEU A 141 2.78 23.12 22.51
C LEU A 141 3.34 22.92 23.92
#